data_AF-A0A427BN82-F1
#
_entry.id   AF-A0A427BN82-F1
#
_cell.length_a   1.000
_cell.length_b   1.000
_cell.length_c   1.000
_cell.angle_alpha   90.00
_cell.angle_beta   90.00
_cell.angle_gamma   90.00
#
_symmetry.space_group_name_H-M   'P 1'
#
loop_
_entity.id
_entity.type
_entity.pdbx_description
1 polymer ?
#
loop_
_entity_poly.entity_id
_entity_poly.type
_entity_poly.pdbx_seq_one_letter_code
_entity_poly.pdbx_strand_id
1 'polypeptide(L)'
;MNRKANDELYDFKFSANLLDVGLVKFRGDNHHFYNPSQRVQIRNNPKLDGVEFESVDQYLGLLSKEVYGDETKSKTNNNFSIGLPTSLHLNLSKKIIENHYLNFNWMQRIPVFENSLKRINVLQTSYTIQKDGFGIGPSLSIYDYENVTFGGYVRIGPLILGSDNAIPIVFKQKKLTSANFYFGLKFYPFWDNEAKRRSREPCECE
;
A
#
# COMPACT_ATOMS: atom_id res chain seq x y z
N MET A 1 -1.04 -4.92 -43.44
CA MET A 1 -1.73 -5.57 -42.31
C MET A 1 -1.42 -4.80 -41.02
N ASN A 2 -2.32 -3.91 -40.61
CA ASN A 2 -2.20 -3.18 -39.35
C ASN A 2 -2.73 -4.03 -38.20
N ARG A 3 -1.83 -4.58 -37.37
CA ARG A 3 -2.18 -5.26 -36.11
C ARG A 3 -2.77 -4.20 -35.17
N LYS A 4 -4.10 -4.17 -34.97
CA LYS A 4 -4.71 -3.30 -33.96
C LYS A 4 -4.01 -3.51 -32.62
N ALA A 5 -3.67 -2.41 -31.97
CA ALA A 5 -2.94 -2.39 -30.71
C ALA A 5 -3.62 -3.33 -29.69
N ASN A 6 -2.94 -4.41 -29.36
CA ASN A 6 -3.22 -5.13 -28.11
C ASN A 6 -3.00 -4.09 -27.00
N ASP A 7 -3.96 -3.84 -26.09
CA ASP A 7 -3.79 -2.83 -25.02
C ASP A 7 -2.60 -3.17 -24.08
N GLU A 8 -2.14 -4.41 -24.14
CA GLU A 8 -0.90 -4.91 -23.52
C GLU A 8 0.36 -4.36 -24.23
N LEU A 9 0.28 -4.05 -25.53
CA LEU A 9 1.33 -3.45 -26.35
C LEU A 9 1.23 -1.92 -26.34
N TYR A 10 2.17 -1.28 -25.65
CA TYR A 10 2.34 0.17 -25.59
C TYR A 10 3.83 0.48 -25.62
N ASP A 11 4.20 1.71 -25.95
CA ASP A 11 5.59 2.17 -25.88
C ASP A 11 5.91 2.78 -24.51
N PHE A 12 4.97 3.55 -23.97
CA PHE A 12 5.11 4.25 -22.71
C PHE A 12 3.77 4.43 -22.02
N LYS A 13 3.73 4.26 -20.70
CA LYS A 13 2.59 4.55 -19.82
C LYS A 13 3.09 5.33 -18.61
N PHE A 14 2.36 6.38 -18.24
CA PHE A 14 2.61 7.17 -17.04
C PHE A 14 1.28 7.42 -16.32
N SER A 15 1.31 7.37 -14.99
CA SER A 15 0.17 7.66 -14.12
C SER A 15 0.67 8.38 -12.87
N ALA A 16 -0.06 9.42 -12.48
CA ALA A 16 0.16 10.14 -11.23
C ALA A 16 -1.17 10.23 -10.49
N ASN A 17 -1.23 9.74 -9.26
CA ASN A 17 -2.44 9.76 -8.44
C ASN A 17 -2.12 10.30 -7.05
N LEU A 18 -2.99 11.15 -6.53
CA LEU A 18 -2.98 11.58 -5.14
C LEU A 18 -4.14 10.89 -4.44
N LEU A 19 -3.84 10.09 -3.43
CA LEU A 19 -4.81 9.27 -2.70
C LEU A 19 -4.95 9.72 -1.26
N ASP A 20 -6.12 9.40 -0.67
CA ASP A 20 -6.39 9.53 0.76
C ASP A 20 -6.20 10.96 1.28
N VAL A 21 -6.61 11.97 0.51
CA VAL A 21 -6.62 13.37 0.93
C VAL A 21 -7.88 13.64 1.75
N GLY A 22 -7.70 13.97 3.02
CA GLY A 22 -8.82 14.35 3.89
C GLY A 22 -8.53 14.07 5.35
N LEU A 23 -9.58 14.16 6.15
CA LEU A 23 -9.53 13.90 7.58
C LEU A 23 -10.81 13.22 8.03
N VAL A 24 -10.72 12.48 9.12
CA VAL A 24 -11.86 11.92 9.84
C VAL A 24 -12.00 12.66 11.17
N LYS A 25 -13.21 13.12 11.47
CA LYS A 25 -13.55 13.75 12.75
C LYS A 25 -14.15 12.71 13.69
N PHE A 26 -13.60 12.63 14.89
CA PHE A 26 -14.07 11.76 15.95
C PHE A 26 -14.76 12.57 17.04
N ARG A 27 -15.79 11.97 17.64
CA ARG A 27 -16.38 12.41 18.90
C ARG A 27 -15.84 11.48 19.99
N GLY A 28 -15.23 12.04 21.02
CA GLY A 28 -14.55 11.29 22.06
C GLY A 28 -13.48 12.15 22.72
N ASP A 29 -13.00 11.72 23.89
CA ASP A 29 -12.11 12.54 24.68
C ASP A 29 -10.73 12.68 24.03
N ASN A 30 -10.27 13.93 23.88
CA ASN A 30 -8.97 14.27 23.36
C ASN A 30 -8.05 14.68 24.51
N HIS A 31 -7.13 13.79 24.87
CA HIS A 31 -6.17 14.02 25.94
C HIS A 31 -4.78 14.36 25.38
N HIS A 32 -4.21 15.46 25.87
CA HIS A 32 -2.84 15.87 25.58
C HIS A 32 -1.98 15.71 26.82
N PHE A 33 -1.10 14.70 26.81
CA PHE A 33 -0.13 14.47 27.87
C PHE A 33 1.18 15.18 27.51
N TYR A 34 1.32 16.41 28.00
CA TYR A 34 2.54 17.20 27.85
C TYR A 34 2.99 17.74 29.21
N ASN A 35 4.27 17.59 29.52
CA ASN A 35 4.92 18.29 30.63
C ASN A 35 6.29 18.78 30.15
N PRO A 36 6.49 20.10 29.93
CA PRO A 36 7.76 20.64 29.43
C PRO A 36 8.91 20.46 30.42
N SER A 37 8.62 20.22 31.70
CA SER A 37 9.62 20.09 32.77
C SER A 37 9.98 18.64 33.11
N GLN A 38 9.19 17.65 32.68
CA GLN A 38 9.45 16.22 32.93
C GLN A 38 8.95 15.36 31.78
N ARG A 39 9.80 14.46 31.27
CA ARG A 39 9.33 13.34 30.45
C ARG A 39 8.46 12.45 31.33
N VAL A 40 7.16 12.43 31.06
CA VAL A 40 6.24 11.52 31.76
C VAL A 40 6.51 10.11 31.25
N GLN A 41 7.14 9.27 32.09
CA GLN A 41 7.26 7.84 31.86
C GLN A 41 6.53 7.10 32.97
N ILE A 42 5.36 6.55 32.65
CA ILE A 42 4.64 5.63 33.53
C ILE A 42 5.03 4.21 33.11
N ARG A 43 5.70 3.49 34.00
CA ARG A 43 6.06 2.06 33.81
C ARG A 43 5.67 1.32 35.07
N ASN A 44 5.04 0.14 34.92
CA ASN A 44 4.67 -0.76 36.02
C ASN A 44 3.95 -0.03 37.17
N ASN A 45 2.87 0.68 36.86
CA ASN A 45 2.16 1.44 37.87
C ASN A 45 1.21 0.53 38.67
N PRO A 46 1.45 0.30 39.97
CA PRO A 46 0.60 -0.56 40.80
C PRO A 46 -0.84 -0.07 40.92
N LYS A 47 -1.12 1.22 40.65
CA LYS A 47 -2.48 1.76 40.66
C LYS A 47 -3.32 1.37 39.44
N LEU A 48 -2.67 0.90 38.37
CA LEU A 48 -3.33 0.40 37.16
C LEU A 48 -3.31 -1.13 37.09
N ASP A 49 -2.60 -1.80 38.02
CA ASP A 49 -2.54 -3.26 38.08
C ASP A 49 -3.91 -3.82 38.46
N GLY A 50 -4.45 -4.71 37.61
CA GLY A 50 -5.74 -5.37 37.85
C GLY A 50 -6.97 -4.47 37.68
N VAL A 51 -6.81 -3.24 37.18
CA VAL A 51 -7.94 -2.37 36.85
C VAL A 51 -8.56 -2.83 35.53
N GLU A 52 -9.85 -3.18 35.57
CA GLU A 52 -10.64 -3.40 34.36
C GLU A 52 -11.12 -2.04 33.81
N PHE A 53 -10.80 -1.77 32.54
CA PHE A 53 -11.21 -0.54 31.87
C PHE A 53 -12.49 -0.79 31.07
N GLU A 54 -13.56 -0.09 31.43
CA GLU A 54 -14.85 -0.16 30.75
C GLU A 54 -14.87 0.69 29.47
N SER A 55 -14.02 1.72 29.39
CA SER A 55 -13.90 2.59 28.23
C SER A 55 -12.51 3.21 28.08
N VAL A 56 -12.22 3.68 26.87
CA VAL A 56 -11.00 4.45 26.59
C VAL A 56 -10.98 5.76 27.39
N ASP A 57 -12.13 6.42 27.55
CA ASP A 57 -12.24 7.67 28.32
C ASP A 57 -11.91 7.46 29.80
N GLN A 58 -12.37 6.36 30.40
CA GLN A 58 -12.02 5.99 31.79
C GLN A 58 -10.51 5.75 31.93
N TYR A 59 -9.91 5.03 30.99
CA TYR A 59 -8.47 4.80 30.97
C TYR A 59 -7.68 6.12 30.86
N LEU A 60 -8.07 7.01 29.95
CA LEU A 60 -7.40 8.30 29.76
C LEU A 60 -7.57 9.24 30.97
N GLY A 61 -8.72 9.20 31.63
CA GLY A 61 -8.97 9.92 32.88
C GLY A 61 -8.08 9.43 34.02
N LEU A 62 -8.00 8.11 34.23
CA LEU A 62 -7.11 7.52 35.23
C LEU A 62 -5.63 7.84 34.95
N LEU A 63 -5.24 7.81 33.68
CA LEU A 63 -3.89 8.20 33.27
C LEU A 63 -3.63 9.68 33.57
N SER A 64 -4.60 10.57 33.30
CA SER A 64 -4.52 11.99 33.65
C SER A 64 -4.33 12.20 35.14
N LYS A 65 -5.10 11.47 35.96
CA LYS A 65 -5.00 11.51 37.41
C LYS A 65 -3.62 11.12 37.88
N GLU A 66 -3.02 10.11 37.26
CA GLU A 66 -1.71 9.67 37.66
C GLU A 66 -0.61 10.68 37.30
N VAL A 67 -0.69 11.27 36.11
CA VAL A 67 0.33 12.21 35.65
C VAL A 67 0.22 13.57 36.36
N TYR A 68 -1.01 14.01 36.62
CA TYR A 68 -1.30 15.39 37.03
C TYR A 68 -2.03 15.54 38.37
N GLY A 69 -2.44 14.43 39.00
CA GLY A 69 -3.30 14.44 40.19
C GLY A 69 -4.79 14.70 39.88
N ASP A 70 -5.16 14.89 38.62
CA ASP A 70 -6.50 15.29 38.17
C ASP A 70 -6.90 14.55 36.87
N GLU A 71 -8.09 13.94 36.89
CA GLU A 71 -8.64 13.10 35.81
C GLU A 71 -8.92 13.86 34.51
N THR A 72 -9.06 15.18 34.58
CA THR A 72 -9.42 16.04 33.46
C THR A 72 -8.28 16.93 32.99
N LYS A 73 -7.17 17.02 33.74
CA LYS A 73 -6.09 17.96 33.42
C LYS A 73 -5.49 17.80 32.03
N SER A 74 -5.39 16.57 31.54
CA SER A 74 -4.92 16.28 30.19
C SER A 74 -6.02 16.42 29.13
N LYS A 75 -7.30 16.43 29.51
CA LYS A 75 -8.43 16.52 28.59
C LYS A 75 -8.52 17.93 28.02
N THR A 76 -8.31 18.05 26.72
CA THR A 76 -8.32 19.33 26.00
C THR A 76 -9.62 19.58 25.26
N ASN A 77 -10.29 18.52 24.80
CA ASN A 77 -11.52 18.62 24.02
C ASN A 77 -12.29 17.29 24.02
N ASN A 78 -13.52 17.30 23.46
CA ASN A 78 -14.36 16.09 23.24
C ASN A 78 -14.45 15.72 21.75
N ASN A 79 -13.53 16.24 20.96
CA ASN A 79 -13.39 15.95 19.55
C ASN A 79 -11.92 16.06 19.14
N PHE A 80 -11.58 15.30 18.11
CA PHE A 80 -10.29 15.38 17.46
C PHE A 80 -10.41 14.96 16.00
N SER A 81 -9.44 15.35 15.19
CA SER A 81 -9.37 14.98 13.77
C SER A 81 -8.11 14.18 13.53
N ILE A 82 -8.24 13.09 12.76
CA ILE A 82 -7.09 12.33 12.25
C ILE A 82 -7.03 12.54 10.74
N GLY A 83 -5.88 12.99 10.26
CA GLY A 83 -5.58 13.05 8.84
C GLY A 83 -5.54 11.66 8.21
N LEU A 84 -6.17 11.52 7.05
CA LEU A 84 -6.07 10.31 6.25
C LEU A 84 -4.61 10.09 5.78
N PRO A 85 -4.22 8.84 5.46
CA PRO A 85 -2.84 8.51 5.09
C PRO A 85 -2.49 8.95 3.66
N THR A 86 -2.51 10.27 3.43
CA THR A 86 -2.34 10.90 2.12
C THR A 86 -1.03 10.47 1.46
N SER A 87 -1.10 10.16 0.17
CA SER A 87 0.07 9.69 -0.59
C SER A 87 0.01 10.03 -2.07
N LEU A 88 1.19 10.31 -2.63
CA LEU A 88 1.43 10.45 -4.06
C LEU A 88 1.90 9.12 -4.64
N HIS A 89 1.30 8.71 -5.75
CA HIS A 89 1.61 7.48 -6.48
C HIS A 89 2.01 7.86 -7.89
N LEU A 90 3.26 7.60 -8.26
CA LEU A 90 3.75 7.70 -9.63
C LEU A 90 4.01 6.31 -10.17
N ASN A 91 3.49 6.00 -11.35
CA ASN A 91 3.72 4.75 -12.05
C ASN A 91 4.21 5.06 -13.45
N LEU A 92 5.30 4.43 -13.85
CA LEU A 92 5.93 4.59 -15.15
C LEU A 92 6.21 3.21 -15.72
N SER A 93 5.88 3.00 -16.99
CA SER A 93 6.22 1.79 -17.70
C SER A 93 6.64 2.09 -19.12
N LYS A 94 7.71 1.45 -19.57
CA LYS A 94 8.29 1.68 -20.89
C LYS A 94 8.62 0.36 -21.57
N LYS A 95 8.23 0.24 -22.83
CA LYS A 95 8.70 -0.84 -23.71
C LYS A 95 10.15 -0.59 -24.08
N ILE A 96 10.98 -1.58 -23.83
CA ILE A 96 12.42 -1.54 -24.13
C ILE A 96 12.73 -2.34 -25.39
N ILE A 97 12.08 -3.49 -25.55
CA ILE A 97 12.03 -4.28 -26.79
C ILE A 97 10.64 -4.89 -26.92
N GLU A 98 10.30 -5.47 -28.06
CA GLU A 98 8.99 -6.10 -28.27
C GLU A 98 8.66 -7.07 -27.13
N ASN A 99 7.46 -6.93 -26.56
CA ASN A 99 6.95 -7.73 -25.43
C ASN A 99 7.69 -7.55 -24.08
N HIS A 100 8.66 -6.64 -23.98
CA HIS A 100 9.47 -6.45 -22.77
C HIS A 100 9.34 -5.02 -22.23
N TYR A 101 9.07 -4.93 -20.93
CA TYR A 101 8.72 -3.70 -20.25
C TYR A 101 9.58 -3.51 -19.01
N LEU A 102 10.04 -2.27 -18.81
CA LEU A 102 10.61 -1.83 -17.56
C LEU A 102 9.58 -0.94 -16.86
N ASN A 103 9.23 -1.28 -15.63
CA ASN A 103 8.26 -0.55 -14.81
C ASN A 103 8.94 0.06 -13.60
N PHE A 104 8.43 1.20 -13.17
CA PHE A 104 8.85 1.91 -11.97
C PHE A 104 7.61 2.46 -11.26
N ASN A 105 7.46 2.13 -9.98
CA ASN A 105 6.37 2.58 -9.14
C ASN A 105 6.95 3.28 -7.90
N TRP A 106 6.49 4.50 -7.62
CA TRP A 106 6.87 5.25 -6.44
C TRP A 106 5.63 5.71 -5.68
N MET A 107 5.53 5.24 -4.44
CA MET A 107 4.52 5.64 -3.47
C MET A 107 5.19 6.44 -2.37
N GLN A 108 4.86 7.72 -2.27
CA GLN A 108 5.37 8.63 -1.26
C GLN A 108 4.24 9.10 -0.35
N ARG A 109 4.36 8.82 0.94
CA ARG A 109 3.52 9.37 2.01
C ARG A 109 3.74 10.88 2.11
N ILE A 110 2.64 11.62 2.19
CA ILE A 110 2.63 13.08 2.37
C ILE A 110 1.79 13.35 3.62
N PRO A 111 2.39 13.53 4.81
CA PRO A 111 1.62 13.87 6.00
C PRO A 111 1.10 15.30 5.87
N VAL A 112 -0.21 15.44 5.64
CA VAL A 112 -0.86 16.76 5.45
C VAL A 112 -1.23 17.42 6.79
N PHE A 113 -1.55 16.63 7.80
CA PHE A 113 -1.93 17.10 9.13
C PHE A 113 -0.96 16.60 10.20
N GLU A 114 -0.82 17.35 11.30
CA GLU A 114 0.05 17.02 12.43
C GLU A 114 -0.24 15.61 12.98
N ASN A 115 -1.51 15.29 13.19
CA ASN A 115 -1.98 13.96 13.57
C ASN A 115 -2.54 13.25 12.34
N SER A 116 -1.73 12.43 11.67
CA SER A 116 -2.13 11.65 10.50
C SER A 116 -1.70 10.20 10.59
N LEU A 117 -2.49 9.30 10.02
CA LEU A 117 -2.05 7.92 9.79
C LEU A 117 -0.90 7.89 8.79
N LYS A 118 0.05 6.98 9.01
CA LYS A 118 1.25 6.87 8.18
C LYS A 118 1.10 5.74 7.17
N ARG A 119 0.96 6.06 5.88
CA ARG A 119 1.09 5.10 4.78
C ARG A 119 2.53 4.66 4.56
N ILE A 120 2.79 3.41 4.21
CA ILE A 120 4.13 2.93 3.85
C ILE A 120 4.66 3.65 2.59
N ASN A 121 5.96 4.00 2.57
CA ASN A 121 6.61 4.42 1.34
C ASN A 121 7.05 3.19 0.53
N VAL A 122 6.92 3.23 -0.79
CA VAL A 122 7.35 2.12 -1.66
C VAL A 122 8.07 2.67 -2.87
N LEU A 123 9.27 2.16 -3.14
CA LEU A 123 9.93 2.26 -4.43
C LEU A 123 10.00 0.86 -5.01
N GLN A 124 9.46 0.66 -6.21
CA GLN A 124 9.48 -0.63 -6.87
C GLN A 124 9.92 -0.47 -8.32
N THR A 125 10.77 -1.40 -8.77
CA THR A 125 11.08 -1.57 -10.18
C THR A 125 10.82 -3.01 -10.59
N SER A 126 10.36 -3.22 -11.81
CA SER A 126 10.14 -4.57 -12.33
C SER A 126 10.45 -4.64 -13.81
N TYR A 127 10.92 -5.80 -14.22
CA TYR A 127 11.12 -6.13 -15.62
C TYR A 127 10.09 -7.17 -15.99
N THR A 128 9.26 -6.92 -17.00
CA THR A 128 8.17 -7.80 -17.39
C THR A 128 8.30 -8.23 -18.83
N ILE A 129 8.14 -9.53 -19.08
CA ILE A 129 7.94 -10.11 -20.41
C ILE A 129 6.46 -10.48 -20.53
N GLN A 130 5.76 -9.91 -21.51
CA GLN A 130 4.33 -10.15 -21.77
C GLN A 130 4.15 -10.72 -23.16
N LYS A 131 3.76 -11.98 -23.26
CA LYS A 131 3.42 -12.65 -24.52
C LYS A 131 1.96 -13.12 -24.47
N ASP A 132 1.41 -13.47 -25.62
CA ASP A 132 0.07 -14.05 -25.66
C ASP A 132 0.05 -15.36 -24.85
N GLY A 133 -0.84 -15.45 -23.87
CA GLY A 133 -0.96 -16.60 -22.98
C GLY A 133 0.13 -16.79 -21.93
N PHE A 134 1.19 -15.96 -21.90
CA PHE A 134 2.25 -16.08 -20.91
C PHE A 134 2.77 -14.71 -20.43
N GLY A 135 3.20 -14.63 -19.18
CA GLY A 135 3.93 -13.48 -18.71
C GLY A 135 4.81 -13.82 -17.52
N ILE A 136 5.90 -13.07 -17.35
CA ILE A 136 6.74 -13.15 -16.17
C ILE A 136 7.21 -11.75 -15.82
N GLY A 137 7.23 -11.43 -14.53
CA GLY A 137 7.62 -10.12 -14.06
C GLY A 137 8.36 -10.17 -12.72
N PRO A 138 9.68 -10.43 -12.69
CA PRO A 138 10.48 -10.20 -11.49
C PRO A 138 10.43 -8.72 -11.06
N SER A 139 10.43 -8.49 -9.75
CA SER A 139 10.39 -7.16 -9.15
C SER A 139 11.33 -7.03 -7.96
N LEU A 140 11.83 -5.82 -7.77
CA LEU A 140 12.59 -5.39 -6.60
C LEU A 140 11.84 -4.23 -5.97
N SER A 141 11.56 -4.31 -4.67
CA SER A 141 10.85 -3.25 -3.94
C SER A 141 11.59 -2.86 -2.66
N ILE A 142 11.58 -1.57 -2.35
CA ILE A 142 12.13 -0.98 -1.13
C ILE A 142 10.96 -0.35 -0.36
N TYR A 143 10.69 -0.88 0.83
CA TYR A 143 9.63 -0.44 1.72
C TYR A 143 10.18 0.47 2.82
N ASP A 144 9.52 1.61 3.03
CA ASP A 144 9.93 2.68 3.97
C ASP A 144 11.40 3.10 3.84
N TYR A 145 12.00 2.91 2.65
CA TYR A 145 13.42 3.19 2.36
C TYR A 145 14.43 2.34 3.14
N GLU A 146 13.99 1.28 3.81
CA GLU A 146 14.84 0.44 4.65
C GLU A 146 14.79 -1.03 4.25
N ASN A 147 13.59 -1.54 3.92
CA ASN A 147 13.37 -2.97 3.73
C ASN A 147 13.34 -3.33 2.26
N VAL A 148 14.42 -3.93 1.77
CA VAL A 148 14.53 -4.44 0.39
C VAL A 148 13.89 -5.81 0.28
N THR A 149 13.10 -6.03 -0.77
CA THR A 149 12.38 -7.27 -1.05
C THR A 149 12.51 -7.60 -2.53
N PHE A 150 12.57 -8.89 -2.84
CA PHE A 150 12.58 -9.38 -4.21
C PHE A 150 11.41 -10.33 -4.41
N GLY A 151 10.67 -10.10 -5.49
CA GLY A 151 9.44 -10.80 -5.79
C GLY A 151 9.22 -10.88 -7.29
N GLY A 152 7.96 -11.10 -7.64
CA GLY A 152 7.50 -11.12 -9.01
C GLY A 152 6.31 -12.03 -9.20
N TYR A 153 5.92 -12.19 -10.45
CA TYR A 153 4.81 -13.06 -10.82
C TYR A 153 5.10 -13.83 -12.11
N VAL A 154 4.34 -14.91 -12.29
CA VAL A 154 4.18 -15.64 -13.55
C VAL A 154 2.70 -15.66 -13.90
N ARG A 155 2.39 -15.42 -15.17
CA ARG A 155 1.04 -15.52 -15.74
C ARG A 155 1.01 -16.65 -16.76
N ILE A 156 0.02 -17.52 -16.64
CA ILE A 156 -0.27 -18.60 -17.60
C ILE A 156 -1.75 -18.48 -17.98
N GLY A 157 -2.01 -17.99 -19.19
CA GLY A 157 -3.34 -17.65 -19.67
C GLY A 157 -4.04 -16.65 -18.74
N PRO A 158 -5.21 -17.00 -18.15
CA PRO A 158 -5.92 -16.14 -17.21
C PRO A 158 -5.31 -16.17 -15.80
N LEU A 159 -4.52 -17.19 -15.44
CA LEU A 159 -4.01 -17.36 -14.08
C LEU A 159 -2.72 -16.56 -13.89
N ILE A 160 -2.63 -15.81 -12.79
CA ILE A 160 -1.44 -15.11 -12.33
C ILE A 160 -1.09 -15.66 -10.96
N LEU A 161 0.17 -16.02 -10.73
CA LEU A 161 0.72 -16.44 -9.45
C LEU A 161 1.92 -15.57 -9.14
N GLY A 162 2.07 -15.10 -7.91
CA GLY A 162 3.20 -14.25 -7.57
C GLY A 162 3.43 -14.10 -6.07
N SER A 163 4.45 -13.30 -5.75
CA SER A 163 4.90 -12.98 -4.40
C SER A 163 5.64 -11.66 -4.44
N ASP A 164 5.43 -10.77 -3.47
CA ASP A 164 6.19 -9.52 -3.37
C ASP A 164 7.51 -9.71 -2.59
N ASN A 165 7.61 -10.77 -1.79
CA ASN A 165 8.86 -11.17 -1.14
C ASN A 165 9.06 -12.69 -1.17
N ALA A 166 9.62 -13.19 -2.27
CA ALA A 166 9.87 -14.61 -2.48
C ALA A 166 11.19 -15.08 -1.85
N ILE A 167 12.06 -14.15 -1.43
CA ILE A 167 13.39 -14.47 -0.86
C ILE A 167 13.27 -15.47 0.30
N PRO A 168 12.40 -15.28 1.31
CA PRO A 168 12.38 -16.16 2.47
C PRO A 168 11.73 -17.53 2.20
N ILE A 169 11.02 -17.65 1.08
CA ILE A 169 10.43 -18.92 0.61
C ILE A 169 11.51 -19.82 0.02
N VAL A 170 12.51 -19.22 -0.65
CA VAL A 170 13.59 -19.95 -1.34
C VAL A 170 14.87 -20.05 -0.47
N PHE A 171 15.14 -19.06 0.39
CA PHE A 171 16.35 -18.97 1.19
C PHE A 171 16.05 -18.76 2.67
N LYS A 172 16.73 -19.53 3.55
CA LYS A 172 16.61 -19.36 5.00
C LYS A 172 17.18 -18.02 5.45
N GLN A 173 16.34 -17.16 6.00
CA GLN A 173 16.73 -15.85 6.55
C GLN A 173 16.98 -15.94 8.06
N LYS A 174 17.96 -15.20 8.57
CA LYS A 174 18.19 -15.06 10.03
C LYS A 174 17.09 -14.29 10.73
N LYS A 175 16.48 -13.32 10.03
CA LYS A 175 15.33 -12.54 10.48
C LYS A 175 14.30 -12.53 9.36
N LEU A 176 13.09 -13.02 9.65
CA LEU A 176 11.98 -13.01 8.71
C LEU A 176 11.29 -11.64 8.75
N THR A 177 11.42 -10.84 7.70
CA THR A 177 10.73 -9.55 7.58
C THR A 177 9.30 -9.73 7.04
N SER A 178 9.14 -10.51 5.97
CA SER A 178 7.83 -10.84 5.37
C SER A 178 7.94 -12.04 4.44
N ALA A 179 6.90 -12.84 4.30
CA ALA A 179 6.77 -13.86 3.25
C ALA A 179 5.31 -13.86 2.80
N ASN A 180 5.06 -13.74 1.50
CA ASN A 180 3.71 -13.67 0.96
C ASN A 180 3.61 -14.42 -0.36
N PHE A 181 2.38 -14.80 -0.72
CA PHE A 181 2.05 -15.26 -2.05
C PHE A 181 0.67 -14.70 -2.42
N TYR A 182 0.42 -14.53 -3.70
CA TYR A 182 -0.86 -14.11 -4.23
C TYR A 182 -1.16 -14.86 -5.52
N PHE A 183 -2.45 -14.92 -5.85
CA PHE A 183 -2.91 -15.37 -7.16
C PHE A 183 -3.98 -14.40 -7.69
N GLY A 184 -4.12 -14.36 -9.01
CA GLY A 184 -5.11 -13.54 -9.70
C GLY A 184 -5.67 -14.27 -10.90
N LEU A 185 -6.90 -13.93 -11.28
CA LEU A 185 -7.57 -14.44 -12.48
C LEU A 185 -7.97 -13.27 -13.38
N LYS A 186 -7.41 -13.24 -14.59
CA LYS A 186 -7.76 -12.31 -15.65
C LYS A 186 -8.80 -12.94 -16.55
N PHE A 187 -10.05 -12.53 -16.39
CA PHE A 187 -11.13 -12.95 -17.27
C PHE A 187 -11.14 -12.08 -18.53
N TYR A 188 -11.05 -12.73 -19.69
CA TYR A 188 -11.32 -12.08 -20.97
C TYR A 188 -12.81 -12.24 -21.30
N PRO A 189 -13.47 -11.25 -21.92
CA PRO A 189 -14.83 -11.41 -22.41
C PRO A 189 -14.88 -12.59 -23.39
N PHE A 190 -15.41 -13.73 -22.95
CA PHE A 190 -15.46 -14.99 -23.72
C PHE A 190 -16.25 -14.87 -25.04
N TRP A 191 -17.07 -13.83 -25.15
CA TRP A 191 -17.89 -13.50 -26.31
C TRP A 191 -17.15 -12.73 -27.40
N ASP A 192 -15.99 -12.12 -27.12
CA ASP A 192 -15.24 -11.26 -28.04
C ASP A 192 -13.77 -11.70 -28.15
N ASN A 193 -13.58 -12.85 -28.77
CA ASN A 193 -12.27 -13.43 -29.08
C ASN A 193 -11.68 -12.83 -30.37
N GLU A 194 -10.36 -12.88 -30.50
CA GLU A 194 -9.61 -12.24 -31.60
C GLU A 194 -10.13 -12.66 -32.99
N ALA A 195 -10.55 -13.92 -33.15
CA ALA A 195 -11.17 -14.42 -34.38
C ALA A 195 -12.50 -13.71 -34.72
N LYS A 196 -13.38 -13.48 -33.74
CA LYS A 196 -14.63 -12.73 -33.93
C LYS A 196 -14.38 -11.24 -34.15
N ARG A 197 -13.34 -10.69 -33.52
CA ARG A 197 -12.92 -9.29 -33.74
C ARG A 197 -12.40 -9.11 -35.17
N ARG A 198 -11.55 -10.01 -35.66
CA ARG A 198 -11.07 -10.05 -37.05
C ARG A 198 -12.21 -10.20 -38.06
N SER A 199 -13.22 -11.03 -37.77
CA SER A 199 -14.36 -11.18 -38.69
C SER A 199 -15.27 -9.94 -38.78
N ARG A 200 -15.15 -9.00 -37.85
CA ARG A 200 -15.90 -7.73 -37.82
C ARG A 200 -15.09 -6.55 -38.35
N GLU A 201 -13.83 -6.75 -38.69
CA GLU A 201 -13.03 -5.70 -39.31
C GLU A 201 -13.48 -5.53 -40.78
N PRO A 202 -13.71 -4.29 -41.24
CA PRO A 202 -13.97 -4.06 -42.64
C PRO A 202 -12.75 -4.52 -43.44
N CYS A 203 -12.96 -5.45 -44.37
CA CYS A 203 -11.94 -5.81 -45.34
C CYS A 203 -11.78 -4.61 -46.29
N GLU A 204 -10.68 -3.87 -46.17
CA GLU A 204 -10.23 -3.01 -47.25
C GLU A 204 -9.66 -3.93 -48.34
N CYS A 205 -10.54 -4.31 -49.26
CA CYS A 205 -10.16 -4.92 -50.53
C CYS A 205 -9.87 -3.77 -51.49
N GLU A 206 -8.58 -3.45 -51.68
CA GLU A 206 -8.10 -2.82 -52.92
C GLU A 206 -7.79 -3.90 -53.96
#